data_AF-A0ABD1VT20-F1
#
_entry.id   AF-A0ABD1VT20-F1
#
_cell.length_a   1.000
_cell.length_b   1.000
_cell.length_c   1.000
_cell.angle_alpha   90.00
_cell.angle_beta   90.00
_cell.angle_gamma   90.00
#
_symmetry.space_group_name_H-M   'P 1'
#
loop_
_entity.id
_entity.type
_entity.pdbx_description
1 polymer ?
#
loop_
_entity_poly.entity_id
_entity_poly.type
_entity_poly.pdbx_seq_one_letter_code
_entity_poly.pdbx_strand_id
1 'polypeptide(L)'
;MRTVGSAYDMRTVGLVHDTRTVSPAHDMRTVSPVHDVRTMGLAHDMRTVGLVHNIVDMTDLTRLQESNSPPRPPPATGGVKKPHRFCPGTVALREIRKYQKSTELLIRKLPFQRLVREIAQDFKTDLRFQSSAVAAL
;
A
#
# COMPACT_ATOMS: atom_id res chain seq x y z
N MET A 1 -36.50 -19.68 -30.14
CA MET A 1 -35.83 -19.89 -31.44
C MET A 1 -35.03 -18.65 -31.80
N ARG A 2 -33.72 -18.77 -31.95
CA ARG A 2 -32.92 -18.24 -33.08
C ARG A 2 -31.43 -18.43 -32.77
N THR A 3 -30.75 -18.92 -33.79
CA THR A 3 -29.34 -19.33 -33.83
C THR A 3 -28.57 -18.29 -34.66
N VAL A 4 -27.26 -18.18 -34.37
CA VAL A 4 -26.12 -17.64 -35.18
C VAL A 4 -26.16 -16.16 -35.61
N GLY A 5 -25.04 -15.44 -35.68
CA GLY A 5 -23.63 -15.79 -35.52
C GLY A 5 -22.70 -14.65 -35.98
N SER A 6 -21.42 -15.02 -36.14
CA SER A 6 -20.32 -14.31 -36.79
C SER A 6 -19.60 -13.19 -36.01
N ALA A 7 -18.37 -13.54 -35.61
CA ALA A 7 -17.29 -12.62 -35.29
C ALA A 7 -16.96 -11.73 -36.49
N TYR A 8 -16.61 -10.46 -36.25
CA TYR A 8 -15.69 -9.66 -37.07
C TYR A 8 -14.98 -8.57 -36.23
N ASP A 9 -13.84 -8.19 -36.78
CA ASP A 9 -12.67 -7.52 -36.25
C ASP A 9 -12.73 -5.98 -36.37
N MET A 10 -11.80 -5.34 -35.67
CA MET A 10 -11.03 -4.17 -36.10
C MET A 10 -11.53 -2.74 -35.79
N ARG A 11 -10.78 -2.11 -34.87
CA ARG A 11 -10.41 -0.68 -34.81
C ARG A 11 -11.53 0.33 -34.52
N THR A 12 -11.55 0.84 -33.29
CA THR A 12 -12.16 2.14 -32.99
C THR A 12 -11.32 3.24 -33.65
N VAL A 13 -11.85 3.80 -34.73
CA VAL A 13 -11.26 4.93 -35.46
C VAL A 13 -11.55 6.21 -34.67
N GLY A 14 -10.50 6.80 -34.07
CA GLY A 14 -10.58 8.09 -33.39
C GLY A 14 -10.64 9.24 -34.41
N LEU A 15 -11.51 10.21 -34.15
CA LEU A 15 -11.77 11.38 -34.99
C LEU A 15 -10.49 12.21 -35.17
N VAL A 16 -10.10 12.41 -36.43
CA VAL A 16 -8.93 13.20 -36.84
C VAL A 16 -9.16 14.68 -36.49
N HIS A 17 -8.23 15.28 -35.75
CA HIS A 17 -8.04 16.73 -35.74
C HIS A 17 -6.62 17.03 -36.22
N ASP A 18 -6.54 17.72 -37.35
CA ASP A 18 -5.30 18.17 -37.98
C ASP A 18 -5.32 19.70 -38.09
N THR A 19 -4.76 20.39 -37.09
CA THR A 19 -4.36 21.80 -37.18
C THR A 19 -3.03 21.99 -36.46
N ARG A 20 -1.95 21.65 -37.18
CA ARG A 20 -0.59 22.22 -37.20
C ARG A 20 -0.06 23.02 -35.95
N THR A 21 1.12 22.58 -35.48
CA THR A 21 2.32 23.38 -35.05
C THR A 21 2.14 24.34 -33.84
N VAL A 22 2.74 24.20 -32.65
CA VAL A 22 4.14 23.97 -32.20
C VAL A 22 4.12 23.42 -30.75
N SER A 23 5.08 22.56 -30.38
CA SER A 23 5.36 22.13 -29.00
C SER A 23 5.96 23.26 -28.14
N PRO A 24 5.64 23.33 -26.84
CA PRO A 24 6.74 23.26 -25.88
C PRO A 24 6.51 22.17 -24.85
N ALA A 25 7.47 21.25 -24.76
CA ALA A 25 7.65 20.42 -23.58
C ALA A 25 7.81 21.32 -22.35
N HIS A 26 7.13 20.99 -21.24
CA HIS A 26 7.76 20.59 -19.97
C HIS A 26 6.67 20.41 -18.89
N ASP A 27 6.58 19.14 -18.45
CA ASP A 27 6.44 18.63 -17.09
C ASP A 27 5.63 19.38 -16.01
N MET A 28 5.02 18.56 -15.15
CA MET A 28 4.48 18.81 -13.82
C MET A 28 3.00 19.20 -13.70
N ARG A 29 2.21 18.16 -13.40
CA ARG A 29 1.03 18.15 -12.49
C ARG A 29 0.21 19.44 -12.44
N THR A 30 -0.81 19.52 -13.28
CA THR A 30 -1.90 20.50 -13.09
C THR A 30 -2.87 19.99 -12.03
N VAL A 31 -2.70 20.43 -10.78
CA VAL A 31 -3.83 20.58 -9.86
C VAL A 31 -4.44 21.93 -10.18
N SER A 32 -5.61 21.93 -10.83
CA SER A 32 -6.33 23.16 -11.12
C SER A 32 -6.86 23.82 -9.84
N PRO A 33 -6.81 25.16 -9.76
CA PRO A 33 -7.15 25.94 -8.58
C PRO A 33 -8.65 26.20 -8.52
N VAL A 34 -9.21 26.29 -7.32
CA VAL A 34 -10.52 26.89 -7.12
C VAL A 34 -10.36 28.02 -6.11
N HIS A 35 -10.45 29.24 -6.63
CA HIS A 35 -10.61 30.45 -5.85
C HIS A 35 -12.05 30.55 -5.36
N ASP A 36 -12.25 30.93 -4.10
CA ASP A 36 -13.48 31.61 -3.70
C ASP A 36 -13.09 32.88 -2.94
N VAL A 37 -13.36 34.02 -3.57
CA VAL A 37 -13.03 35.36 -3.11
C VAL A 37 -14.17 35.82 -2.20
N ARG A 38 -13.94 35.77 -0.89
CA ARG A 38 -14.84 36.39 0.10
C ARG A 38 -14.07 37.31 1.03
N THR A 39 -14.24 38.61 0.75
CA THR A 39 -14.18 39.76 1.65
C THR A 39 -12.92 39.94 2.50
N MET A 40 -11.98 40.76 1.99
CA MET A 40 -10.95 41.41 2.81
C MET A 40 -11.61 42.46 3.71
N GLY A 41 -11.91 42.09 4.96
CA GLY A 41 -12.31 43.04 6.00
C GLY A 41 -11.09 43.49 6.79
N LEU A 42 -10.47 44.61 6.39
CA LEU A 42 -9.48 45.30 7.22
C LEU A 42 -10.23 46.22 8.18
N ALA A 43 -10.50 45.73 9.38
CA ALA A 43 -10.93 46.58 10.48
C ALA A 43 -9.71 47.36 10.99
N HIS A 44 -9.71 48.67 10.77
CA HIS A 44 -8.84 49.59 11.48
C HIS A 44 -9.41 49.81 12.88
N ASP A 45 -8.63 49.48 13.91
CA ASP A 45 -8.90 49.94 15.27
C ASP A 45 -8.21 51.30 15.46
N MET A 46 -9.01 52.36 15.62
CA MET A 46 -8.55 53.67 16.01
C MET A 46 -9.43 54.16 17.15
N ARG A 47 -8.75 54.47 18.27
CA ARG A 47 -9.18 55.26 19.46
C ARG A 47 -9.74 54.37 20.59
N THR A 48 -9.45 54.58 21.88
CA THR A 48 -8.99 55.79 22.59
C THR A 48 -8.48 55.41 24.00
N VAL A 49 -7.31 55.94 24.37
CA VAL A 49 -6.86 56.46 25.69
C VAL A 49 -7.13 55.65 26.99
N GLY A 50 -6.07 55.43 27.79
CA GLY A 50 -6.23 55.23 29.25
C GLY A 50 -5.06 54.58 30.01
N LEU A 51 -4.05 55.40 30.35
CA LEU A 51 -3.03 55.27 31.41
C LEU A 51 -2.99 53.96 32.24
N VAL A 52 -2.00 53.10 31.96
CA VAL A 52 -1.61 51.98 32.82
C VAL A 52 -0.64 52.45 33.91
N HIS A 53 -0.99 52.19 35.17
CA HIS A 53 -0.03 51.96 36.25
C HIS A 53 -0.32 50.60 36.90
N ASN A 54 0.53 49.63 36.56
CA ASN A 54 1.08 48.46 37.29
C ASN A 54 0.14 47.61 38.18
N ILE A 55 -0.15 46.35 37.83
CA ILE A 55 0.71 45.13 37.84
C ILE A 55 0.95 44.61 39.27
N VAL A 56 0.06 43.71 39.72
CA VAL A 56 0.36 42.43 40.39
C VAL A 56 -0.75 41.46 40.00
N ASP A 57 -0.36 40.31 39.43
CA ASP A 57 -1.18 39.37 38.67
C ASP A 57 -2.28 38.65 39.49
N MET A 58 -3.53 38.84 39.08
CA MET A 58 -4.71 38.06 39.49
C MET A 58 -4.85 36.76 38.68
N THR A 59 -3.74 36.10 38.33
CA THR A 59 -3.73 34.85 37.54
C THR A 59 -3.61 33.58 38.37
N ASP A 60 -3.62 33.65 39.70
CA ASP A 60 -3.41 32.48 40.58
C ASP A 60 -4.69 31.94 41.25
N LEU A 61 -5.88 32.27 40.72
CA LEU A 61 -7.17 31.84 41.30
C LEU A 61 -8.11 31.09 40.34
N THR A 62 -7.63 30.64 39.18
CA THR A 62 -8.39 29.77 38.27
C THR A 62 -7.85 28.33 38.19
N ARG A 63 -6.88 27.96 39.04
CA ARG A 63 -6.18 26.66 38.99
C ARG A 63 -6.77 25.55 39.87
N LEU A 64 -8.09 25.47 40.06
CA LEU A 64 -8.73 24.27 40.63
C LEU A 64 -10.16 24.09 40.07
N GLN A 65 -10.31 24.02 38.75
CA GLN A 65 -11.51 23.44 38.15
C GLN A 65 -11.19 22.04 37.59
N GLU A 66 -11.78 21.07 38.27
CA GLU A 66 -11.68 19.62 38.13
C GLU A 66 -11.59 19.10 36.69
N SER A 67 -10.45 18.48 36.36
CA SER A 67 -10.39 17.45 35.32
C SER A 67 -10.98 16.14 35.85
N ASN A 68 -12.26 16.12 36.20
CA ASN A 68 -12.96 14.91 36.63
C ASN A 68 -13.49 14.15 35.41
N SER A 69 -12.58 13.67 34.55
CA SER A 69 -12.89 12.63 33.58
C SER A 69 -12.58 11.28 34.22
N PRO A 70 -13.52 10.32 34.25
CA PRO A 70 -13.27 9.03 34.88
C PRO A 70 -12.03 8.36 34.26
N PRO A 71 -11.14 7.76 35.07
CA PRO A 71 -9.99 7.02 34.57
C PRO A 71 -10.47 5.96 33.58
N ARG A 72 -9.88 5.95 32.38
CA ARG A 72 -10.17 4.92 31.38
C ARG A 72 -9.85 3.56 32.03
N PRO A 73 -10.78 2.59 32.06
CA PRO A 73 -10.53 1.32 32.72
C PRO A 73 -9.29 0.67 32.09
N PRO A 74 -8.44 0.01 32.90
CA PRO A 74 -7.30 -0.73 32.37
C PRO A 74 -7.81 -1.73 31.32
N PRO A 75 -7.06 -1.97 30.21
CA PRO A 75 -7.45 -3.00 29.25
C PRO A 75 -7.68 -4.30 30.02
N ALA A 76 -8.89 -4.83 29.93
CA ALA A 76 -9.31 -6.02 30.68
C ALA A 76 -8.28 -7.13 30.46
N THR A 77 -7.47 -7.36 31.49
CA THR A 77 -6.38 -8.33 31.48
C THR A 77 -7.02 -9.65 31.88
N GLY A 78 -7.48 -10.44 30.91
CA GLY A 78 -8.10 -11.72 31.26
C GLY A 78 -8.79 -12.52 30.16
N GLY A 79 -8.88 -12.02 28.93
CA GLY A 79 -9.42 -12.80 27.82
C GLY A 79 -8.32 -13.29 26.90
N VAL A 80 -8.04 -14.59 26.88
CA VAL A 80 -7.28 -15.19 25.76
C VAL A 80 -8.10 -14.94 24.50
N LYS A 81 -7.63 -14.02 23.64
CA LYS A 81 -8.27 -13.75 22.34
C LYS A 81 -8.30 -15.07 21.57
N LYS A 82 -9.46 -15.40 21.00
CA LYS A 82 -9.62 -16.58 20.12
C LYS A 82 -8.51 -16.57 19.07
N PRO A 83 -7.86 -17.71 18.77
CA PRO A 83 -6.83 -17.76 17.74
C PRO A 83 -7.35 -17.20 16.42
N HIS A 84 -6.63 -16.22 15.87
CA HIS A 84 -6.99 -15.63 14.58
C HIS A 84 -6.79 -16.68 13.47
N ARG A 85 -7.86 -16.95 12.70
CA ARG A 85 -7.82 -17.83 11.54
C ARG A 85 -8.00 -17.01 10.27
N PHE A 86 -7.05 -17.14 9.34
CA PHE A 86 -7.15 -16.50 8.03
C PHE A 86 -8.29 -17.12 7.21
N CYS A 87 -8.96 -16.31 6.39
CA CYS A 87 -9.94 -16.78 5.43
C CYS A 87 -9.30 -17.76 4.42
N PRO A 88 -10.07 -18.74 3.91
CA PRO A 88 -9.59 -19.59 2.82
C PRO A 88 -9.13 -18.71 1.65
N GLY A 89 -8.01 -19.09 1.02
CA GLY A 89 -7.38 -18.31 -0.06
C GLY A 89 -6.43 -17.20 0.40
N THR A 90 -6.59 -16.62 1.60
CA THR A 90 -5.69 -15.54 2.06
C THR A 90 -4.25 -16.02 2.22
N VAL A 91 -4.04 -17.21 2.80
CA VAL A 91 -2.70 -17.80 2.95
C VAL A 91 -2.13 -18.21 1.59
N ALA A 92 -2.94 -18.82 0.73
CA ALA A 92 -2.52 -19.24 -0.61
C ALA A 92 -2.07 -18.04 -1.47
N LEU A 93 -2.83 -16.95 -1.51
CA LEU A 93 -2.46 -15.74 -2.24
C LEU A 93 -1.16 -15.11 -1.71
N ARG A 94 -0.93 -15.17 -0.39
CA ARG A 94 0.31 -14.72 0.22
C ARG A 94 1.50 -15.60 -0.19
N GLU A 95 1.33 -16.91 -0.23
CA GLU A 95 2.36 -17.86 -0.66
C GLU A 95 2.68 -17.72 -2.16
N ILE A 96 1.66 -17.56 -3.02
CA ILE A 96 1.86 -17.28 -4.45
C ILE A 96 2.71 -16.02 -4.64
N ARG A 97 2.35 -14.92 -3.97
CA ARG A 97 3.13 -13.68 -4.04
C ARG A 97 4.55 -13.84 -3.49
N LYS A 98 4.74 -14.66 -2.45
CA LYS A 98 6.06 -14.94 -1.87
C LYS A 98 6.95 -15.69 -2.87
N TYR A 99 6.48 -16.80 -3.43
CA TYR A 99 7.27 -17.67 -4.30
C TYR A 99 7.44 -17.13 -5.72
N GLN A 100 6.57 -16.23 -6.17
CA GLN A 100 6.79 -15.48 -7.42
C GLN A 100 7.84 -14.37 -7.25
N LYS A 101 8.08 -13.90 -6.02
CA LYS A 101 9.10 -12.89 -5.72
C LYS A 101 10.50 -13.49 -5.53
N SER A 102 10.59 -14.70 -4.98
CA SER A 102 11.85 -15.42 -4.82
C SER A 102 12.11 -16.38 -5.98
N THR A 103 13.35 -16.85 -6.09
CA THR A 103 13.77 -17.88 -7.06
C THR A 103 14.39 -19.09 -6.34
N GLU A 104 13.99 -19.31 -5.09
CA GLU A 104 14.48 -20.45 -4.31
C GLU A 104 13.89 -21.76 -4.82
N LEU A 105 14.68 -22.84 -4.73
CA LEU A 105 14.20 -24.17 -5.08
C LEU A 105 13.13 -24.60 -4.08
N LEU A 106 11.94 -24.95 -4.59
CA LEU A 106 10.82 -25.40 -3.76
C LEU A 106 10.96 -26.87 -3.33
N ILE A 107 11.75 -27.66 -4.07
CA ILE A 107 12.05 -29.06 -3.76
C ILE A 107 13.37 -29.14 -2.98
N ARG A 108 13.39 -29.95 -1.91
CA ARG A 108 14.59 -30.15 -1.09
C ARG A 108 15.68 -30.86 -1.90
N LYS A 109 16.93 -30.37 -1.79
CA LYS A 109 18.08 -30.84 -2.57
C LYS A 109 18.39 -32.34 -2.40
N LEU A 110 18.47 -32.83 -1.16
CA LEU A 110 18.89 -34.22 -0.90
C LEU A 110 17.89 -35.27 -1.40
N PRO A 111 16.57 -35.16 -1.15
CA PRO A 111 15.59 -36.06 -1.75
C PRO A 111 15.60 -36.04 -3.29
N PHE A 112 15.68 -34.85 -3.91
CA PHE A 112 15.76 -34.73 -5.36
C PHE A 112 17.01 -35.41 -5.92
N GLN A 113 18.17 -35.20 -5.29
CA GLN A 113 19.42 -35.86 -5.68
C GLN A 113 19.34 -37.39 -5.57
N ARG A 114 18.66 -37.93 -4.54
CA ARG A 114 18.46 -39.38 -4.39
C ARG A 114 17.59 -39.91 -5.54
N LEU A 115 16.51 -39.23 -5.86
CA LEU A 115 15.62 -39.58 -6.97
C LEU A 115 16.36 -39.61 -8.32
N VAL A 116 17.18 -38.60 -8.60
CA VAL A 116 18.00 -38.55 -9.83
C VAL A 116 18.92 -39.77 -9.94
N ARG A 117 19.52 -40.19 -8.81
CA ARG A 117 20.43 -41.36 -8.79
C ARG A 117 19.69 -42.67 -8.93
N GLU A 118 18.51 -42.79 -8.31
CA GLU A 118 17.63 -43.95 -8.42
C GLU A 118 17.25 -44.20 -9.89
N ILE A 119 16.73 -43.17 -10.55
CA ILE A 119 16.33 -43.27 -11.98
C ILE A 119 17.54 -43.57 -12.86
N ALA A 120 18.69 -42.92 -12.62
CA ALA A 120 19.88 -43.13 -13.45
C ALA A 120 20.48 -44.53 -13.34
N GLN A 121 20.30 -45.17 -12.18
CA GLN A 121 20.81 -46.52 -11.93
C GLN A 121 20.13 -47.56 -12.83
N ASP A 122 18.88 -47.34 -13.22
CA ASP A 122 18.14 -48.22 -14.13
C ASP A 122 18.71 -48.22 -15.57
N PHE A 123 19.42 -47.16 -15.95
CA PHE A 123 20.02 -47.02 -17.28
C PHE A 123 21.48 -47.46 -17.34
N LYS A 124 22.29 -47.06 -16.34
CA LYS A 124 23.71 -47.42 -16.28
C LYS A 124 24.19 -47.41 -14.83
N THR A 125 24.77 -48.53 -14.40
CA THR A 125 25.39 -48.64 -13.09
C THR A 125 26.66 -47.76 -12.99
N ASP A 126 26.97 -47.27 -11.79
CA ASP A 126 28.19 -46.53 -11.44
C ASP A 126 28.34 -45.12 -12.05
N LEU A 127 27.23 -44.47 -12.43
CA LEU A 127 27.25 -43.08 -12.88
C LEU A 127 27.63 -42.09 -11.76
N ARG A 128 28.57 -41.19 -12.07
CA ARG A 128 28.96 -40.07 -11.22
C ARG A 128 28.38 -38.78 -11.76
N PHE A 129 27.79 -37.98 -10.88
CA PHE A 129 27.19 -36.70 -11.22
C PHE A 129 28.04 -35.55 -10.70
N GLN A 130 28.24 -34.54 -11.56
CA GLN A 130 28.73 -33.24 -11.13
C GLN A 130 27.65 -32.53 -10.31
N SER A 131 28.05 -31.74 -9.30
CA SER A 131 27.11 -30.99 -8.46
C SER A 131 26.28 -29.98 -9.27
N SER A 132 26.89 -29.31 -10.25
CA SER A 132 26.17 -28.39 -11.16
C SER A 132 25.20 -29.10 -12.09
N ALA A 133 25.48 -30.35 -12.50
CA ALA A 133 24.58 -31.13 -13.34
C ALA A 133 23.28 -31.44 -12.58
N VAL A 134 23.37 -31.84 -11.32
CA VAL A 134 22.18 -32.09 -10.47
C VAL A 134 21.41 -30.80 -10.20
N ALA A 135 22.07 -29.65 -10.15
CA ALA A 135 21.41 -28.35 -9.96
C ALA A 135 20.73 -27.81 -11.23
N ALA A 136 21.07 -28.34 -12.40
CA ALA A 136 20.51 -27.94 -13.68
C ALA A 136 19.29 -28.78 -14.11
N LEU A 137 19.09 -29.94 -13.48
CA LEU A 137 17.91 -30.80 -13.62
C LEU A 137 16.75 -30.25 -12.79
#